data_AF-A0A0A6US64-F1
#
_entry.id   AF-A0A0A6US64-F1
#
_cell.length_a   1.000
_cell.length_b   1.000
_cell.length_c   1.000
_cell.angle_alpha   90.00
_cell.angle_beta   90.00
_cell.angle_gamma   90.00
#
_symmetry.space_group_name_H-M   'P 1'
#
loop_
_entity.id
_entity.type
_entity.pdbx_description
1 polymer ?
#
loop_
_entity_poly.entity_id
_entity_poly.type
_entity_poly.pdbx_seq_one_letter_code
_entity_poly.pdbx_strand_id
1 'polypeptide(L)'
;MTVVICDGHRCHALQGRTDTGVAEGEAVTLLGALRQKVRATRWAILIRSDCLGACDKAPVVLLSRRGDRAAGLLFGPVEQPGQVRAVLDAVRADD
;
A
#
# COMPACT_ATOMS: atom_id res chain seq x y z
N MET A 1 -10.74 -4.26 6.21
CA MET A 1 -9.60 -4.49 5.30
C MET A 1 -8.29 -4.29 6.06
N THR A 2 -7.30 -5.16 5.86
CA THR A 2 -5.93 -4.97 6.38
C THR A 2 -5.03 -4.56 5.22
N VAL A 3 -4.46 -3.36 5.31
CA VAL A 3 -3.47 -2.83 4.37
C VAL A 3 -2.09 -3.05 4.96
N VAL A 4 -1.21 -3.76 4.25
CA VAL A 4 0.14 -4.09 4.69
C VAL A 4 1.13 -3.41 3.75
N ILE A 5 1.93 -2.49 4.26
CA ILE A 5 3.07 -1.93 3.52
C ILE A 5 4.33 -2.73 3.87
N CYS A 6 5.03 -3.23 2.83
CA CYS A 6 6.33 -3.87 3.01
C CYS A 6 7.38 -2.83 3.37
N ASP A 7 8.11 -3.07 4.45
CA ASP A 7 9.18 -2.20 4.97
C ASP A 7 10.53 -2.93 5.01
N GLY A 8 10.63 -4.14 4.44
CA GLY A 8 11.90 -4.81 4.22
C GLY A 8 12.87 -3.95 3.39
N HIS A 9 14.17 -4.18 3.53
CA HIS A 9 15.23 -3.30 3.02
C HIS A 9 15.01 -2.77 1.60
N ARG A 10 14.64 -3.63 0.64
CA ARG A 10 14.42 -3.21 -0.75
C ARG A 10 13.16 -2.35 -0.92
N CYS A 11 12.06 -2.70 -0.23
CA CYS A 11 10.86 -1.88 -0.23
C CYS A 11 11.15 -0.51 0.39
N HIS A 12 11.82 -0.48 1.54
CA HIS A 12 12.20 0.75 2.22
C HIS A 12 13.06 1.67 1.35
N ALA A 13 14.09 1.10 0.68
CA ALA A 13 14.97 1.86 -0.21
C ALA A 13 14.26 2.45 -1.44
N LEU A 14 13.19 1.81 -1.92
CA LEU A 14 12.47 2.23 -3.13
C LEU A 14 11.22 3.05 -2.84
N GLN A 15 10.65 2.99 -1.63
CA GLN A 15 9.43 3.75 -1.26
C GLN A 15 9.59 5.26 -1.45
N GLY A 16 10.79 5.81 -1.20
CA GLY A 16 11.07 7.24 -1.42
C GLY A 16 11.07 7.68 -2.88
N ARG A 17 11.05 6.72 -3.82
CA ARG A 17 11.01 6.96 -5.27
C ARG A 17 9.61 6.83 -5.86
N THR A 18 8.62 6.42 -5.05
CA THR A 18 7.23 6.29 -5.51
C THR A 18 6.66 7.67 -5.79
N ASP A 19 6.31 7.93 -7.04
CA ASP A 19 5.52 9.09 -7.43
C ASP A 19 4.04 8.81 -7.15
N THR A 20 3.47 9.55 -6.21
CA THR A 20 2.05 9.45 -5.85
C THR A 20 1.15 10.36 -6.71
N GLY A 21 1.73 11.21 -7.56
CA GLY A 21 1.01 12.23 -8.33
C GLY A 21 0.50 13.40 -7.48
N VAL A 22 0.97 13.53 -6.24
CA VAL A 22 0.59 14.59 -5.30
C VAL A 22 1.80 15.49 -5.05
N ALA A 23 1.63 16.80 -5.23
CA ALA A 23 2.71 17.78 -5.11
C ALA A 23 3.06 18.14 -3.65
N GLU A 24 2.09 18.16 -2.74
CA GLU A 24 2.27 18.60 -1.35
C GLU A 24 1.41 17.82 -0.34
N GLY A 25 1.83 17.82 0.92
CA GLY A 25 1.10 17.19 2.04
C GLY A 25 1.49 15.74 2.34
N GLU A 26 0.77 15.08 3.25
CA GLU A 26 1.08 13.72 3.71
C GLU A 26 1.05 12.70 2.54
N ALA A 27 0.18 12.92 1.56
CA ALA A 27 -0.02 12.03 0.41
C ALA A 27 1.09 12.08 -0.65
N VAL A 28 2.13 12.91 -0.47
CA VAL A 28 3.35 12.88 -1.31
C VAL A 28 4.09 11.54 -1.19
N THR A 29 3.95 10.85 -0.05
CA THR A 29 4.56 9.53 0.15
C THR A 29 3.52 8.42 -0.01
N LEU A 30 3.94 7.24 -0.47
CA LEU A 30 3.08 6.05 -0.52
C LEU A 30 2.46 5.74 0.84
N LEU A 31 3.27 5.78 1.90
CA LEU A 31 2.80 5.55 3.27
C LEU A 31 1.73 6.58 3.69
N GLY A 32 1.95 7.85 3.39
CA GLY A 32 1.00 8.91 3.74
C GLY A 32 -0.30 8.86 2.93
N ALA A 33 -0.22 8.50 1.65
CA ALA A 33 -1.41 8.26 0.82
C ALA A 33 -2.24 7.08 1.37
N LEU A 34 -1.58 5.98 1.77
CA LEU A 34 -2.24 4.84 2.41
C LEU A 34 -2.83 5.21 3.78
N ARG A 35 -2.12 5.99 4.60
CA ARG A 35 -2.63 6.48 5.89
C ARG A 35 -3.90 7.31 5.73
N GLN A 36 -3.88 8.28 4.81
CA GLN A 36 -5.05 9.11 4.53
C GLN A 36 -6.23 8.25 4.09
N LYS A 37 -5.98 7.28 3.21
CA LYS A 37 -7.02 6.39 2.70
C LYS A 37 -7.61 5.46 3.76
N VAL A 38 -6.76 4.84 4.58
CA VAL A 38 -7.19 3.97 5.68
C VAL A 38 -7.98 4.75 6.72
N ARG A 39 -7.57 5.98 7.08
CA ARG A 39 -8.34 6.85 7.98
C ARG A 39 -9.74 7.17 7.46
N ALA A 40 -9.89 7.28 6.14
CA ALA A 40 -11.17 7.55 5.49
C ALA A 40 -12.03 6.27 5.26
N THR A 41 -11.52 5.07 5.56
CA THR A 41 -12.18 3.80 5.27
C THR A 41 -12.55 3.08 6.55
N ARG A 42 -13.85 2.78 6.74
CA ARG A 42 -14.34 2.16 7.98
C ARG A 42 -13.72 0.77 8.17
N TRP A 43 -13.26 0.47 9.39
CA TRP A 43 -12.63 -0.82 9.75
C TRP A 43 -11.39 -1.19 8.93
N ALA A 44 -10.80 -0.24 8.19
CA ALA A 44 -9.49 -0.44 7.58
C ALA A 44 -8.39 -0.23 8.61
N ILE A 45 -7.35 -1.06 8.54
CA ILE A 45 -6.13 -0.89 9.35
C ILE A 45 -4.93 -0.87 8.42
N LEU A 46 -3.91 -0.08 8.78
CA LEU A 46 -2.63 -0.02 8.10
C LEU A 46 -1.57 -0.62 9.01
N ILE A 47 -0.89 -1.66 8.56
CA ILE A 47 0.23 -2.29 9.27
C ILE A 47 1.49 -2.24 8.40
N ARG A 48 2.64 -2.16 9.06
CA ARG A 48 3.95 -2.37 8.43
C ARG A 48 4.34 -3.83 8.64
N SER A 49 4.88 -4.45 7.62
CA SER A 49 5.50 -5.77 7.70
C SER A 49 6.94 -5.65 7.22
N ASP A 50 7.81 -6.59 7.60
CA ASP A 50 9.18 -6.64 7.10
C ASP A 50 9.19 -6.99 5.59
N CYS A 51 9.78 -8.12 5.20
CA CYS A 51 9.80 -8.54 3.81
C CYS A 51 8.55 -9.37 3.47
N LEU A 52 7.84 -9.00 2.40
CA LEU A 52 6.72 -9.79 1.83
C LEU A 52 7.18 -10.80 0.76
N GLY A 53 8.48 -11.04 0.62
CA GLY A 53 9.03 -12.05 -0.32
C GLY A 53 9.00 -11.68 -1.80
N ALA A 54 8.41 -10.54 -2.17
CA ALA A 54 8.26 -10.07 -3.55
C ALA A 54 9.21 -8.90 -3.90
N CYS A 55 10.50 -9.10 -3.62
CA CYS A 55 11.53 -8.07 -3.79
C CYS A 55 11.67 -7.58 -5.24
N ASP A 56 11.48 -8.46 -6.22
CA ASP A 56 11.48 -8.15 -7.65
C ASP A 56 10.41 -7.12 -8.03
N LYS A 57 9.33 -7.05 -7.26
CA LYS A 57 8.20 -6.13 -7.44
C LYS A 57 8.14 -5.01 -6.40
N ALA A 58 9.20 -4.77 -5.64
CA ALA A 58 9.24 -3.70 -4.65
C ALA A 58 9.11 -2.31 -5.32
N PRO A 59 8.44 -1.32 -4.68
CA PRO A 59 7.71 -1.40 -3.41
C PRO A 59 6.39 -2.18 -3.52
N VAL A 60 6.07 -2.98 -2.50
CA VAL A 60 4.85 -3.80 -2.49
C VAL A 60 3.89 -3.43 -1.36
N VAL A 61 2.60 -3.56 -1.65
CA VAL A 61 1.49 -3.40 -0.70
C VAL A 61 0.59 -4.63 -0.79
N LEU A 62 0.30 -5.28 0.34
CA LEU A 62 -0.63 -6.39 0.41
C LEU A 62 -1.96 -5.91 1.02
N LEU A 63 -3.06 -6.20 0.35
CA LEU A 63 -4.41 -5.99 0.87
C LEU A 63 -5.02 -7.34 1.25
N SER A 64 -5.47 -7.48 2.50
CA SER A 64 -6.10 -8.71 3.01
C SER A 64 -7.49 -8.41 3.57
N ARG A 65 -8.48 -9.17 3.09
CA ARG A 65 -9.88 -9.04 3.53
C ARG A 65 -10.07 -9.66 4.90
N ARG A 66 -11.01 -9.13 5.67
CA ARG A 66 -11.32 -9.65 7.00
C ARG A 66 -11.94 -11.04 6.88
N GLY A 67 -11.35 -12.04 7.54
CA GLY A 67 -11.85 -13.42 7.56
C GLY A 67 -11.29 -14.32 6.45
N ASP A 68 -10.56 -13.76 5.49
CA ASP A 68 -9.92 -14.54 4.43
C ASP A 68 -8.40 -14.62 4.69
N ARG A 69 -7.99 -15.73 5.32
CA ARG A 69 -6.57 -16.01 5.60
C ARG A 69 -5.80 -16.48 4.36
N ALA A 70 -6.48 -16.77 3.25
CA ALA A 70 -5.88 -17.40 2.07
C ALA A 70 -5.84 -16.50 0.83
N ALA A 71 -6.67 -15.45 0.75
CA ALA A 71 -6.67 -14.53 -0.39
C ALA A 71 -6.33 -13.08 0.02
N GLY A 72 -5.09 -12.68 -0.27
CA GLY A 72 -4.68 -11.28 -0.25
C GLY A 72 -4.25 -10.82 -1.65
N LEU A 73 -4.53 -9.56 -1.98
CA LEU A 73 -4.09 -8.94 -3.23
C LEU A 73 -2.75 -8.24 -3.00
N LEU A 74 -1.70 -8.75 -3.64
CA LEU A 74 -0.37 -8.15 -3.61
C LEU A 74 -0.19 -7.19 -4.80
N PHE A 75 0.07 -5.93 -4.50
CA PHE A 75 0.38 -4.89 -5.47
C PHE A 75 1.87 -4.62 -5.48
N GLY A 76 2.45 -4.51 -6.68
CA GLY A 76 3.85 -4.16 -6.89
C GLY A 76 4.28 -4.34 -8.35
N PRO A 77 5.22 -3.52 -8.86
CA PRO A 77 5.79 -2.33 -8.22
C PRO A 77 4.76 -1.21 -8.05
N VAL A 78 4.80 -0.52 -6.91
CA VAL A 78 4.00 0.67 -6.63
C VAL A 78 4.90 1.89 -6.68
N GLU A 79 5.15 2.37 -7.89
CA GLU A 79 6.11 3.45 -8.19
C GLU A 79 5.48 4.64 -8.90
N GLN A 80 4.39 4.41 -9.64
CA GLN A 80 3.78 5.40 -10.51
C GLN A 80 2.38 5.80 -10.02
N PRO A 81 1.88 7.02 -10.36
CA PRO A 81 0.60 7.51 -9.88
C PRO A 81 -0.58 6.58 -10.19
N GLY A 82 -0.57 5.94 -11.37
CA GLY A 82 -1.62 4.97 -11.75
C GLY A 82 -1.62 3.71 -10.87
N GLN A 83 -0.45 3.24 -10.45
CA GLN A 83 -0.32 2.08 -9.56
C GLN A 83 -0.74 2.43 -8.14
N VAL A 84 -0.32 3.61 -7.65
CA VAL A 84 -0.77 4.14 -6.36
C VAL A 84 -2.29 4.24 -6.33
N ARG A 85 -2.89 4.83 -7.37
CA ARG A 85 -4.35 4.91 -7.50
C ARG A 85 -5.02 3.53 -7.48
N ALA A 86 -4.50 2.55 -8.20
CA ALA A 86 -5.04 1.19 -8.20
C ALA A 86 -5.06 0.56 -6.79
N VAL A 87 -3.98 0.74 -6.02
CA VAL A 87 -3.93 0.30 -4.61
C VAL A 87 -4.99 1.02 -3.78
N LEU A 88 -5.07 2.35 -3.87
CA LEU A 88 -6.01 3.14 -3.09
C LEU A 88 -7.47 2.82 -3.44
N ASP A 89 -7.78 2.55 -4.71
CA ASP A 89 -9.12 2.17 -5.14
C ASP A 89 -9.50 0.77 -4.62
N ALA A 90 -8.55 -0.17 -4.58
CA ALA A 90 -8.77 -1.50 -4.00
C ALA A 90 -9.04 -1.47 -2.48
N VAL A 91 -8.56 -0.46 -1.76
CA VAL A 91 -8.89 -0.25 -0.33
C VAL A 91 -10.36 0.13 -0.13
N ARG A 92 -11.06 0.69 -1.13
CA ARG A 92 -12.50 1.04 -1.03
C ARG A 92 -13.44 -0.13 -1.22
N ALA A 93 -13.00 -1.22 -1.83
CA ALA A 93 -13.91 -2.24 -2.39
C ALA A 93 -14.52 -3.22 -1.36
N ASP A 94 -14.37 -2.94 -0.06
CA ASP A 94 -14.99 -3.72 1.04
C ASP A 94 -15.88 -2.80 1.88
N ASP A 95 -17.03 -2.41 1.30
CA ASP A 95 -18.23 -2.03 2.06
C ASP A 95 -19.15 -3.26 2.18
#